data_AF-A0A849BWD0-F1
#
_entry.id   AF-A0A849BWD0-F1
#
_cell.length_a   1.000
_cell.length_b   1.000
_cell.length_c   1.000
_cell.angle_alpha   90.00
_cell.angle_beta   90.00
_cell.angle_gamma   90.00
#
_symmetry.space_group_name_H-M   'P 1'
#
loop_
_entity.id
_entity.type
_entity.pdbx_description
1 polymer ?
#
loop_
_entity_poly.entity_id
_entity_poly.type
_entity_poly.pdbx_seq_one_letter_code
_entity_poly.pdbx_strand_id
1 'polypeptide(L)'
;MSPVDRTGRIAAKPILSALEWKPGTLLAFQVRDGIITVDRCDADGRRIYLDGHLRIPAEILRAADCRAGNRLLLTAHILEKSLTICPQHLLDIMVAHQLSNRGTGGAP
;
A
#
# COMPACT_ATOMS: atom_id res chain seq x y z
N MET A 1 -1.22 -10.69 1.39
CA MET A 1 -2.23 -9.63 1.44
C MET A 1 -2.68 -9.45 2.87
N SER A 2 -2.89 -8.22 3.32
CA SER A 2 -3.31 -7.90 4.69
C SER A 2 -4.66 -7.17 4.67
N PRO A 3 -5.63 -7.53 5.52
CA PRO A 3 -6.87 -6.77 5.64
C PRO A 3 -6.61 -5.41 6.30
N VAL A 4 -7.34 -4.39 5.87
CA VAL A 4 -7.40 -3.11 6.60
C VAL A 4 -8.53 -3.16 7.61
N ASP A 5 -8.23 -2.84 8.87
CA ASP A 5 -9.24 -2.78 9.91
C ASP A 5 -10.05 -1.46 9.88
N ARG A 6 -11.06 -1.35 10.75
CA ARG A 6 -11.91 -0.14 10.86
C ARG A 6 -11.16 1.14 11.24
N THR A 7 -9.93 1.04 11.73
CA THR A 7 -9.08 2.16 12.15
C THR A 7 -8.00 2.50 11.14
N GLY A 8 -7.95 1.78 10.01
CA GLY A 8 -6.94 1.91 8.99
C GLY A 8 -5.63 1.18 9.30
N ARG A 9 -5.61 0.28 10.29
CA ARG A 9 -4.42 -0.51 10.61
C ARG A 9 -4.29 -1.70 9.68
N ILE A 10 -3.06 -1.95 9.28
CA ILE A 10 -2.65 -3.14 8.56
C ILE A 10 -1.45 -3.79 9.24
N ALA A 11 -1.47 -5.11 9.32
CA ALA A 11 -0.30 -5.87 9.74
C ALA A 11 0.79 -5.76 8.66
N ALA A 12 1.87 -5.05 8.99
CA ALA A 12 2.97 -4.75 8.06
C ALA A 12 4.36 -5.05 8.64
N LYS A 13 4.44 -5.66 9.83
CA LYS A 13 5.68 -5.88 10.58
C LYS A 13 6.86 -6.42 9.74
N PRO A 14 6.71 -7.47 8.90
CA PRO A 14 7.83 -7.97 8.09
C PRO A 14 8.36 -6.94 7.09
N ILE A 15 7.46 -6.16 6.47
CA ILE A 15 7.81 -5.13 5.49
C ILE A 15 8.45 -3.92 6.17
N LEU A 16 7.91 -3.49 7.31
CA LEU A 16 8.51 -2.40 8.10
C LEU A 16 9.94 -2.76 8.52
N SER A 17 10.17 -4.00 8.95
CA SER A 17 11.51 -4.51 9.25
C SER A 17 12.43 -4.53 8.04
N ALA A 18 11.96 -5.00 6.87
CA ALA A 18 12.74 -5.03 5.64
C ALA A 18 13.14 -3.63 5.13
N LEU A 19 12.27 -2.64 5.37
CA LEU A 19 12.52 -1.24 5.05
C LEU A 19 13.34 -0.51 6.14
N GLU A 20 13.65 -1.21 7.25
CA GLU A 20 14.33 -0.65 8.44
C GLU A 20 13.59 0.53 9.07
N TRP A 21 12.28 0.58 8.87
CA TRP A 21 11.41 1.60 9.42
C TRP A 21 11.06 1.26 10.87
N LYS A 22 11.49 2.11 11.81
CA LYS A 22 11.36 1.89 13.25
C LYS A 22 10.16 2.66 13.80
N PRO A 23 9.64 2.30 14.98
CA PRO A 23 8.68 3.15 15.69
C PRO A 23 9.17 4.58 15.80
N GLY A 24 8.31 5.53 15.45
CA GLY A 24 8.66 6.95 15.40
C GLY A 24 9.24 7.44 14.06
N THR A 25 9.57 6.57 13.11
CA THR A 25 9.86 6.98 11.72
C THR A 25 8.66 7.74 11.15
N LEU A 26 8.92 8.88 10.54
CA LEU A 26 7.92 9.71 9.86
C LEU A 26 7.74 9.21 8.44
N LEU A 27 6.48 9.02 8.05
CA LEU A 27 6.09 8.54 6.74
C LEU A 27 5.22 9.55 6.01
N ALA A 28 5.50 9.78 4.73
CA ALA A 28 4.62 10.48 3.81
C ALA A 28 3.77 9.46 3.06
N PHE A 29 2.52 9.83 2.79
CA PHE A 29 1.59 9.03 2.01
C PHE A 29 1.19 9.82 0.76
N GLN A 30 1.22 9.15 -0.38
CA GLN A 30 0.71 9.68 -1.64
C GLN A 30 -0.27 8.68 -2.24
N VAL A 31 -1.30 9.19 -2.91
CA VAL A 31 -2.25 8.36 -3.65
C VAL A 31 -2.23 8.78 -5.11
N ARG A 32 -2.04 7.80 -6.00
CA ARG A 32 -2.14 7.98 -7.45
C ARG A 32 -2.90 6.81 -8.03
N ASP A 33 -3.98 7.09 -8.76
CA ASP A 33 -4.82 6.08 -9.43
C ASP A 33 -5.27 4.94 -8.50
N GLY A 34 -5.59 5.27 -7.24
CA GLY A 34 -6.01 4.29 -6.22
C GLY A 34 -4.87 3.52 -5.55
N ILE A 35 -3.62 3.66 -6.02
CA ILE A 35 -2.43 3.06 -5.43
C ILE A 35 -1.85 4.01 -4.39
N ILE A 36 -1.51 3.49 -3.21
CA ILE A 36 -0.90 4.27 -2.15
C ILE A 36 0.61 4.00 -2.16
N THR A 37 1.41 5.05 -2.26
CA THR A 37 2.86 5.01 -2.06
C THR A 37 3.17 5.61 -0.70
N VAL A 38 4.05 4.94 0.03
CA VAL A 38 4.50 5.34 1.35
C VAL A 38 6.01 5.44 1.33
N ASP A 39 6.52 6.59 1.72
CA ASP A 39 7.95 6.88 1.75
C ASP A 39 8.34 7.40 3.12
N ARG A 40 9.61 7.22 3.49
CA ARG A 40 10.17 7.93 4.64
C ARG A 40 10.21 9.43 4.32
N CYS A 41 9.85 10.25 5.29
CA CYS A 41 9.97 11.70 5.18
C CYS A 41 10.67 12.26 6.43
N ASP A 42 11.41 13.36 6.29
CA ASP A 42 12.12 13.99 7.40
C ASP A 42 11.28 15.10 8.09
N ALA A 43 10.19 15.57 7.47
CA ALA A 43 9.26 16.56 8.03
C ALA A 43 7.79 16.27 7.68
N ASP A 44 6.85 16.70 8.54
CA ASP A 44 5.38 16.65 8.34
C ASP A 44 4.74 15.27 8.05
N GLY A 45 5.49 14.18 8.16
CA GLY A 45 5.01 12.81 8.04
C GLY A 45 4.15 12.34 9.22
N ARG A 46 3.54 11.17 9.09
CA ARG A 46 2.85 10.47 10.19
C ARG A 46 3.77 9.42 10.80
N ARG A 47 3.79 9.31 12.13
CA ARG A 47 4.69 8.40 12.85
C ARG A 47 4.21 6.95 12.74
N ILE A 48 5.15 6.03 12.54
CA ILE A 48 4.92 4.60 12.75
C ILE A 48 4.70 4.33 14.25
N TYR A 49 3.66 3.57 14.55
CA TYR A 49 3.31 3.17 15.91
C TYR A 49 4.11 1.93 16.36
N LEU A 50 4.34 1.79 17.67
CA LEU A 50 5.21 0.76 18.25
C LEU A 50 4.75 -0.70 18.02
N ASP A 51 3.50 -0.91 17.62
CA ASP A 51 2.84 -2.21 17.61
C ASP A 51 3.10 -3.05 16.33
N GLY A 52 3.94 -2.57 15.41
CA GLY A 52 4.22 -3.27 14.15
C GLY A 52 3.08 -3.19 13.12
N HIS A 53 2.11 -2.31 13.36
CA HIS A 53 1.06 -1.99 12.40
C HIS A 53 1.37 -0.68 11.69
N LEU A 54 1.07 -0.64 10.40
CA LEU A 54 1.00 0.62 9.68
C LEU A 54 -0.43 1.14 9.81
N ARG A 55 -0.58 2.40 10.26
CA ARG A 55 -1.88 3.07 10.27
C ARG A 55 -1.96 3.97 9.05
N ILE A 56 -2.86 3.63 8.13
CA ILE A 56 -3.18 4.48 6.99
C ILE A 56 -4.23 5.50 7.44
N PRO A 57 -4.00 6.81 7.23
CA PRO A 57 -5.00 7.82 7.52
C PRO A 57 -6.30 7.61 6.72
N ALA A 58 -7.44 7.97 7.30
CA ALA A 58 -8.74 7.74 6.68
C ALA A 58 -8.90 8.51 5.36
N GLU A 59 -8.30 9.70 5.26
CA GLU A 59 -8.27 10.50 4.04
C GLU A 59 -7.52 9.80 2.90
N ILE A 60 -6.44 9.09 3.22
CA ILE A 60 -5.64 8.31 2.25
C ILE A 60 -6.43 7.07 1.81
N LEU A 61 -7.06 6.36 2.75
CA LEU A 61 -7.92 5.23 2.40
C LEU A 61 -9.08 5.65 1.50
N ARG A 62 -9.74 6.78 1.81
CA ARG A 62 -10.82 7.31 0.99
C ARG A 62 -10.34 7.72 -0.40
N ALA A 63 -9.18 8.37 -0.50
CA ALA A 63 -8.59 8.75 -1.79
C ALA A 63 -8.21 7.51 -2.64
N ALA A 64 -7.91 6.38 -1.99
CA ALA A 64 -7.61 5.10 -2.63
C ALA A 64 -8.84 4.19 -2.82
N ASP A 65 -10.06 4.73 -2.65
CA ASP A 65 -11.34 3.98 -2.65
C ASP A 65 -11.32 2.70 -1.79
N CYS A 66 -10.64 2.78 -0.64
CA CYS A 66 -10.50 1.70 0.31
C CYS A 66 -11.43 1.88 1.51
N ARG A 67 -12.02 0.77 1.94
CA ARG A 67 -12.87 0.65 3.13
C ARG A 67 -12.35 -0.45 4.05
N ALA A 68 -12.78 -0.38 5.31
CA ALA A 68 -12.55 -1.44 6.28
C ALA A 68 -12.97 -2.80 5.73
N GLY A 69 -12.14 -3.81 5.91
CA GLY A 69 -12.35 -5.17 5.38
C GLY A 69 -11.80 -5.39 3.98
N ASN A 70 -11.43 -4.34 3.23
CA ASN A 70 -10.67 -4.54 1.99
C ASN A 70 -9.30 -5.16 2.28
N ARG A 71 -8.83 -6.01 1.37
CA ARG A 71 -7.50 -6.60 1.43
C ARG A 71 -6.55 -5.75 0.62
N LEU A 72 -5.38 -5.50 1.18
CA LEU A 72 -4.32 -4.73 0.54
C LEU A 72 -3.14 -5.66 0.24
N LEU A 73 -2.58 -5.53 -0.95
CA LEU A 73 -1.25 -6.04 -1.27
C LEU A 73 -0.22 -5.00 -0.81
N LEU A 74 0.82 -5.47 -0.14
CA LEU A 74 1.91 -4.62 0.33
C LEU A 74 3.20 -5.10 -0.35
N THR A 75 3.92 -4.17 -0.97
CA THR A 75 5.16 -4.45 -1.68
C THR A 75 6.24 -3.49 -1.20
N ALA A 76 7.31 -4.05 -0.64
CA ALA A 76 8.47 -3.29 -0.22
C ALA A 76 9.44 -3.08 -1.38
N HIS A 77 9.84 -1.84 -1.63
CA HIS A 77 10.91 -1.49 -2.55
C HIS A 77 12.16 -1.19 -1.71
N ILE A 78 13.00 -2.20 -1.51
CA ILE A 78 14.10 -2.15 -0.53
C ILE A 78 15.14 -1.08 -0.88
N LEU A 79 15.47 -0.92 -2.15
CA LEU A 79 16.46 0.07 -2.63
C LEU A 79 15.94 1.50 -2.47
N GLU A 80 14.70 1.75 -2.87
CA GLU A 80 14.04 3.06 -2.79
C GLU A 80 13.56 3.40 -1.37
N LYS A 81 13.67 2.44 -0.43
CA LYS A 81 13.14 2.52 0.93
C LYS A 81 11.68 2.99 0.95
N SER A 82 10.87 2.46 0.03
CA SER A 82 9.47 2.81 -0.14
C SER A 82 8.55 1.58 -0.08
N LEU A 83 7.27 1.83 0.13
CA LEU A 83 6.23 0.83 0.22
C LEU A 83 5.08 1.18 -0.72
N THR A 84 4.74 0.26 -1.61
CA THR A 84 3.54 0.35 -2.44
C THR A 84 2.43 -0.50 -1.81
N ILE A 85 1.25 0.11 -1.66
CA ILE A 85 0.05 -0.55 -1.15
C ILE A 85 -1.01 -0.51 -2.25
N CYS A 86 -1.40 -1.69 -2.73
CA CYS A 86 -2.37 -1.83 -3.80
C CYS A 86 -3.66 -2.50 -3.27
N PRO A 87 -4.85 -1.88 -3.45
CA PRO A 87 -6.11 -2.50 -3.07
C PRO A 87 -6.43 -3.74 -3.92
N GLN A 88 -7.05 -4.76 -3.33
CA GLN A 88 -7.39 -5.99 -4.06
C GLN A 88 -8.27 -5.73 -5.29
N HIS A 89 -9.29 -4.88 -5.16
CA HIS A 89 -10.20 -4.58 -6.27
C HIS A 89 -9.46 -4.00 -7.49
N LEU A 90 -8.40 -3.22 -7.24
CA LEU A 90 -7.57 -2.64 -8.29
C LEU A 90 -6.68 -3.70 -8.94
N LEU A 91 -6.12 -4.61 -8.14
CA LEU A 91 -5.40 -5.78 -8.68
C LEU A 91 -6.30 -6.64 -9.56
N ASP A 92 -7.55 -6.86 -9.15
CA ASP A 92 -8.52 -7.66 -9.92
C ASP A 92 -8.76 -7.02 -11.30
N ILE A 93 -8.95 -5.69 -11.35
CA ILE A 93 -9.11 -4.93 -12.61
C ILE A 93 -7.84 -5.02 -13.47
N MET A 94 -6.65 -4.80 -12.87
CA MET A 94 -5.37 -4.84 -13.59
C MET A 94 -5.11 -6.22 -14.20
N VAL A 95 -5.37 -7.29 -13.45
CA VAL A 95 -5.20 -8.67 -13.92
C VAL A 95 -6.19 -8.98 -15.04
N ALA A 96 -7.47 -8.62 -14.87
CA ALA A 96 -8.48 -8.82 -15.91
C ALA A 96 -8.09 -8.11 -17.21
N HIS A 97 -7.69 -6.84 -17.13
CA HIS A 97 -7.26 -6.06 -18.29
C HIS A 97 -6.01 -6.63 -18.97
N GLN A 98 -5.01 -7.07 -18.19
CA GLN A 98 -3.80 -7.70 -18.74
C GLN A 98 -4.12 -9.01 -19.47
N LEU A 99 -5.03 -9.82 -18.94
CA LEU A 99 -5.44 -11.06 -19.59
C LEU A 99 -6.22 -10.79 -20.88
N SER A 100 -7.11 -9.78 -20.90
CA SER A 100 -7.80 -9.34 -22.12
C SER A 100 -6.83 -8.85 -23.21
N ASN A 101 -5.80 -8.10 -22.82
CA ASN A 101 -4.79 -7.59 -23.77
C ASN A 101 -3.85 -8.67 -24.31
N ARG A 102 -3.67 -9.79 -23.59
CA ARG A 102 -2.90 -10.94 -24.09
C ARG A 102 -3.64 -11.73 -25.17
N GLY A 103 -4.96 -11.70 -25.17
CA GLY A 103 -5.80 -12.41 -26.16
C GLY A 103 -5.78 -11.79 -27.57
N THR A 104 -5.29 -10.55 -27.73
CA THR A 104 -5.25 -9.82 -29.01
C THR A 104 -3.86 -9.80 -29.67
N GLY A 105 -2.83 -10.38 -29.05
CA GLY A 105 -1.45 -10.40 -29.55
C GLY A 105 -1.04 -11.66 -30.32
N GLY A 106 -1.98 -12.52 -30.74
CA GLY A 106 -1.69 -13.78 -31.42
C GLY A 106 -2.22 -13.84 -32.86
N ALA A 107 -1.43 -13.36 -33.83
CA ALA A 107 -1.43 -13.86 -35.19
C ALA A 107 -0.12 -13.46 -35.90
N PRO A 108 0.69 -14.41 -36.42
CA PRO A 108 1.68 -14.12 -37.45
C PRO A 108 1.02 -13.87 -38.82
#